data_AF-A0A7H0MDJ8-F1
#
_entry.id   AF-A0A7H0MDJ8-F1
#
_cell.length_a   1.000
_cell.length_b   1.000
_cell.length_c   1.000
_cell.angle_alpha   90.00
_cell.angle_beta   90.00
_cell.angle_gamma   90.00
#
_symmetry.space_group_name_H-M   'P 1'
#
loop_
_entity.id
_entity.type
_entity.pdbx_description
1 polymer ?
#
loop_
_entity_poly.entity_id
_entity_poly.type
_entity_poly.pdbx_seq_one_letter_code
_entity_poly.pdbx_strand_id
1 'polypeptide(L)'
;MTDEELTRLVQDKSDYRKRLDLITRLQREQSARSTQALVTLAKEDFVFAVRHAAWEVLSARGVAMKEPVLRSPFADWLERVLHRIGRFFSVITDNWWFWHW
;
A
#
# COMPACT_ATOMS: atom_id res chain seq x y z
N MET A 1 4.23 18.32 -7.59
CA MET A 1 3.50 17.11 -8.02
C MET A 1 2.00 17.40 -8.03
N THR A 2 1.26 16.94 -9.04
CA THR A 2 -0.19 17.27 -9.17
C THR A 2 -1.09 16.37 -8.33
N ASP A 3 -2.29 16.87 -7.96
CA ASP A 3 -3.54 16.11 -7.70
C ASP A 3 -3.49 14.58 -7.83
N GLU A 4 -3.55 14.23 -9.10
CA GLU A 4 -3.84 12.94 -9.65
C GLU A 4 -2.60 12.05 -9.67
N GLU A 5 -1.42 12.63 -9.91
CA GLU A 5 -0.15 11.90 -9.89
C GLU A 5 0.14 11.33 -8.50
N LEU A 6 -0.04 12.13 -7.44
CA LEU A 6 0.14 11.65 -6.08
C LEU A 6 -0.83 10.51 -5.76
N THR A 7 -2.09 10.68 -6.13
CA THR A 7 -3.14 9.69 -5.87
C THR A 7 -2.84 8.38 -6.62
N ARG A 8 -2.44 8.48 -7.89
CA ARG A 8 -2.01 7.32 -8.68
C ARG A 8 -0.81 6.61 -8.06
N LEU A 9 0.20 7.33 -7.60
CA LEU A 9 1.40 6.73 -7.00
C LEU A 9 1.14 6.10 -5.63
N VAL A 10 0.23 6.68 -4.83
CA VAL A 10 -0.20 6.08 -3.55
C VAL A 10 -1.04 4.82 -3.80
N GLN A 11 -1.90 4.82 -4.82
CA GLN A 11 -2.75 3.69 -5.18
C GLN A 11 -2.02 2.60 -5.98
N ASP A 12 -0.89 2.91 -6.62
CA ASP A 12 -0.08 1.94 -7.35
C ASP A 12 0.60 0.96 -6.39
N LYS A 13 -0.07 -0.17 -6.19
CA LYS A 13 0.36 -1.25 -5.31
C LYS A 13 1.34 -2.23 -5.99
N SER A 14 1.68 -2.03 -7.26
CA SER A 14 2.51 -2.97 -8.04
C SER A 14 3.97 -3.05 -7.58
N ASP A 15 4.58 -1.91 -7.23
CA ASP A 15 5.98 -1.82 -6.82
C ASP A 15 6.12 -0.96 -5.55
N TYR A 16 6.52 -1.59 -4.46
CA TYR A 16 6.69 -0.90 -3.17
C TYR A 16 7.87 0.05 -3.15
N ARG A 17 8.89 -0.14 -4.01
CA ARG A 17 10.07 0.74 -4.07
C ARG A 17 9.68 2.14 -4.54
N LYS A 18 8.77 2.23 -5.52
CA LYS A 18 8.22 3.52 -5.97
C LYS A 18 7.53 4.27 -4.85
N ARG A 19 6.86 3.56 -3.94
CA ARG A 19 6.19 4.16 -2.77
C ARG A 19 7.17 4.58 -1.68
N LEU A 20 8.27 3.87 -1.49
CA LEU A 20 9.38 4.31 -0.62
C LEU A 20 10.07 5.56 -1.17
N ASP A 21 10.32 5.61 -2.49
CA ASP A 21 10.85 6.81 -3.15
C ASP A 21 9.87 7.97 -3.03
N LEU A 22 8.56 7.71 -3.16
CA LEU A 22 7.52 8.71 -2.94
C LEU A 22 7.57 9.26 -1.50
N ILE A 23 7.69 8.41 -0.48
CA ILE A 23 7.83 8.85 0.92
C ILE A 23 9.05 9.77 1.09
N THR A 24 10.18 9.43 0.47
CA THR A 24 11.40 10.24 0.51
C THR A 24 11.20 11.62 -0.12
N ARG A 25 10.43 11.71 -1.20
CA ARG A 25 10.05 12.99 -1.83
C ARG A 25 9.09 13.78 -0.93
N LEU A 26 8.06 13.09 -0.43
CA LEU A 26 7.06 13.68 0.45
C LEU A 26 7.68 14.22 1.73
N GLN A 27 8.71 13.56 2.28
CA GLN A 27 9.44 14.04 3.46
C GLN A 27 9.94 15.49 3.31
N ARG A 28 10.40 15.86 2.12
CA ARG A 28 10.92 17.20 1.81
C ARG A 28 9.81 18.24 1.65
N GLU A 29 8.62 17.81 1.20
CA GLU A 29 7.45 18.69 1.06
C GLU A 29 6.67 18.71 2.38
N GLN A 30 6.65 19.83 3.10
CA GLN A 30 5.87 19.97 4.36
C GLN A 30 4.47 20.57 4.11
N SER A 31 3.76 20.06 3.11
CA SER A 31 2.39 20.51 2.79
C SER A 31 1.33 19.68 3.51
N ALA A 32 0.15 20.24 3.78
CA ALA A 32 -0.97 19.48 4.35
C ALA A 32 -1.30 18.22 3.53
N ARG A 33 -1.20 18.35 2.21
CA ARG A 33 -1.41 17.28 1.25
C ARG A 33 -0.38 16.15 1.36
N SER A 34 0.90 16.49 1.47
CA SER A 34 1.96 15.50 1.68
C SER A 34 1.75 14.70 2.96
N THR A 35 1.33 15.39 4.02
CA THR A 35 1.00 14.76 5.31
C THR A 35 -0.18 13.82 5.17
N GLN A 36 -1.23 14.20 4.43
CA GLN A 36 -2.38 13.33 4.19
C GLN A 36 -2.00 12.07 3.39
N ALA A 37 -1.16 12.19 2.36
CA ALA A 37 -0.68 11.03 1.61
C ALA A 37 0.18 10.09 2.46
N LEU A 38 1.06 10.65 3.32
CA LEU A 38 1.83 9.86 4.28
C LEU A 38 0.91 9.14 5.28
N VAL A 39 -0.16 9.78 5.74
CA VAL A 39 -1.15 9.14 6.63
C VAL A 39 -1.83 7.95 5.93
N THR A 40 -2.21 8.11 4.67
CA THR A 40 -2.78 7.00 3.87
C THR A 40 -1.79 5.84 3.74
N LEU A 41 -0.52 6.12 3.39
CA LEU A 41 0.52 5.10 3.28
C LEU A 41 0.80 4.38 4.61
N ALA A 42 0.83 5.12 5.72
CA ALA A 42 1.06 4.55 7.05
C ALA A 42 -0.09 3.64 7.53
N LYS A 43 -1.35 3.94 7.13
CA LYS A 43 -2.54 3.15 7.55
C LYS A 43 -2.89 2.00 6.63
N GLU A 44 -2.84 2.23 5.31
CA GLU A 44 -3.53 1.40 4.32
C GLU A 44 -2.58 0.62 3.41
N ASP A 45 -1.26 0.87 3.47
CA ASP A 45 -0.31 0.08 2.70
C ASP A 45 -0.21 -1.34 3.27
N PHE A 46 -0.13 -2.33 2.38
CA PHE A 46 0.02 -3.73 2.77
C PHE A 46 1.47 -4.06 3.14
N VAL A 47 2.45 -3.32 2.60
CA VAL A 47 3.88 -3.53 2.87
C VAL A 47 4.28 -2.83 4.16
N PHE A 48 4.74 -3.61 5.14
CA PHE A 48 5.20 -3.08 6.43
C PHE A 48 6.27 -2.00 6.29
N ALA A 49 7.28 -2.20 5.45
CA ALA A 49 8.35 -1.23 5.25
C ALA A 49 7.84 0.14 4.78
N VAL A 50 6.81 0.15 3.92
CA VAL A 50 6.16 1.40 3.46
C VAL A 50 5.38 2.05 4.60
N ARG A 51 4.61 1.26 5.37
CA ARG A 51 3.89 1.78 6.54
C ARG A 51 4.83 2.41 7.56
N HIS A 52 5.91 1.71 7.90
CA HIS A 52 6.90 2.13 8.88
C HIS A 52 7.63 3.41 8.42
N ALA A 53 8.13 3.45 7.19
CA ALA A 53 8.80 4.63 6.66
C ALA A 53 7.88 5.86 6.62
N ALA A 54 6.60 5.68 6.25
CA ALA A 54 5.63 6.77 6.28
C ALA A 54 5.35 7.25 7.71
N TRP A 55 5.25 6.33 8.68
CA TRP A 55 5.10 6.68 10.10
C TRP A 55 6.32 7.41 10.65
N GLU A 56 7.56 7.01 10.33
CA GLU A 56 8.77 7.71 10.78
C GLU A 56 8.77 9.17 10.32
N VAL A 57 8.41 9.42 9.05
CA VAL A 57 8.31 10.78 8.51
C VAL A 57 7.21 11.58 9.22
N LEU A 58 6.06 10.97 9.52
CA LEU A 58 4.97 11.63 10.26
C LEU A 58 5.35 11.92 11.72
N SER A 59 6.06 10.99 12.37
CA SER A 59 6.58 11.14 13.72
C SER A 59 7.58 12.30 13.80
N ALA A 60 8.50 12.39 12.84
CA ALA A 60 9.44 13.50 12.71
C ALA A 60 8.74 14.86 12.48
N ARG A 61 7.52 14.85 11.91
CA ARG A 61 6.66 16.04 11.75
C ARG A 61 5.82 16.37 12.98
N GLY A 62 5.89 15.59 14.05
CA GLY A 62 5.07 15.76 15.25
C GLY A 62 3.62 15.31 15.08
N VAL A 63 3.31 14.53 14.04
CA VAL A 63 1.98 13.95 13.86
C VAL A 63 1.83 12.72 14.76
N ALA A 64 0.98 12.84 15.77
CA ALA A 64 0.71 11.75 16.71
C ALA A 64 -0.01 10.59 16.01
N MET A 65 0.70 9.48 15.82
CA MET A 65 0.18 8.27 15.19
C MET A 65 0.76 7.04 15.86
N LYS A 66 -0.07 6.01 16.04
CA LYS A 66 0.38 4.72 16.57
C LYS A 66 1.37 4.09 15.60
N GLU A 67 2.49 3.61 16.14
CA GLU A 67 3.51 2.91 15.36
C GLU A 67 2.91 1.67 14.65
N PRO A 68 3.17 1.50 13.34
CA PRO A 68 2.79 0.31 12.62
C PRO A 68 3.49 -0.90 13.23
N VAL A 69 2.70 -1.89 13.64
CA VAL A 69 3.26 -3.15 14.13
C VAL A 69 3.48 -4.08 12.94
N LEU A 70 4.57 -4.84 12.95
CA LEU A 70 4.81 -5.91 12.01
C LEU A 70 3.66 -6.92 12.17
N ARG A 71 2.73 -6.95 11.20
CA ARG A 71 1.76 -8.04 11.13
C ARG A 71 2.57 -9.31 10.88
N SER A 72 2.27 -10.37 11.62
CA SER A 72 2.96 -11.65 11.53
C SER A 72 3.23 -12.01 10.06
N PRO A 73 4.42 -12.51 9.68
CA PRO A 73 4.78 -12.82 8.30
C PRO A 73 3.77 -13.76 7.60
N PHE A 74 2.98 -14.52 8.38
CA PHE A 74 1.86 -15.32 7.90
C PHE A 74 0.70 -14.49 7.34
N ALA A 75 0.38 -13.33 7.90
CA ALA A 75 -0.70 -12.47 7.44
C ALA A 75 -0.37 -11.86 6.07
N ASP A 76 0.88 -11.40 5.87
CA ASP A 76 1.36 -10.85 4.60
C ASP A 76 1.53 -11.93 3.50
N TRP A 77 1.75 -13.18 3.89
CA TRP A 77 1.69 -14.32 2.96
C TRP A 77 0.24 -14.65 2.59
N LEU A 78 -0.67 -14.67 3.57
CA LEU A 78 -2.08 -14.97 3.36
C LEU A 78 -2.77 -13.94 2.46
N GLU A 79 -2.46 -12.66 2.61
CA GLU A 79 -3.04 -11.58 1.79
C GLU A 79 -2.57 -11.66 0.33
N ARG A 80 -1.29 -12.01 0.10
CA ARG A 80 -0.75 -12.30 -1.25
C ARG A 80 -1.36 -13.56 -1.87
N VAL A 81 -1.60 -14.59 -1.07
CA VAL A 81 -2.25 -15.83 -1.51
C VAL A 81 -3.72 -15.54 -1.87
N LEU A 82 -4.47 -14.82 -1.05
CA LEU A 82 -5.87 -14.46 -1.32
C LEU A 82 -6.02 -13.61 -2.59
N HIS A 83 -5.14 -12.63 -2.82
CA HIS A 83 -5.17 -11.80 -4.04
C HIS A 83 -4.81 -12.59 -5.32
N ARG A 84 -4.05 -13.69 -5.18
CA ARG A 84 -3.72 -14.62 -6.28
C ARG A 84 -4.83 -15.64 -6.50
N ILE A 85 -5.47 -16.10 -5.43
CA ILE A 85 -6.61 -17.00 -5.44
C ILE A 85 -7.83 -16.33 -6.11
N GLY A 86 -8.08 -15.04 -5.88
CA GLY A 86 -9.16 -14.31 -6.56
C GLY A 86 -9.08 -14.34 -8.10
N ARG A 87 -7.86 -14.31 -8.67
CA ARG A 87 -7.64 -14.50 -10.12
C ARG A 87 -7.79 -15.96 -10.55
N PHE A 88 -7.40 -16.92 -9.70
CA PHE A 88 -7.47 -18.34 -10.01
C PHE A 88 -8.91 -18.85 -10.00
N PHE A 89 -9.76 -18.40 -9.08
CA PHE A 89 -11.16 -18.79 -9.04
C PHE A 89 -11.93 -18.28 -10.26
N SER A 90 -11.66 -17.05 -10.74
CA SER A 90 -12.32 -16.53 -11.96
C SER A 90 -12.03 -17.39 -13.20
N VAL A 91 -10.80 -17.92 -13.32
CA VAL A 91 -10.40 -18.78 -14.45
C VAL A 91 -10.99 -20.18 -14.31
N ILE A 92 -11.08 -20.72 -13.09
CA ILE A 92 -11.69 -22.04 -12.86
C ILE A 92 -13.20 -21.99 -13.08
N THR A 93 -13.90 -20.92 -12.67
CA THR A 93 -15.35 -20.79 -12.89
C THR A 93 -15.70 -20.62 -14.37
N ASP A 94 -14.91 -19.90 -15.16
CA ASP A 94 -15.13 -19.79 -16.62
C ASP A 94 -14.84 -21.11 -17.34
N ASN A 95 -13.80 -21.84 -16.92
CA ASN A 95 -13.42 -23.08 -17.57
C ASN A 95 -14.34 -24.26 -17.20
N TRP A 96 -15.00 -24.22 -16.03
CA TRP A 96 -16.00 -25.22 -15.63
C TRP A 96 -17.32 -25.05 -16.39
N TRP A 97 -17.70 -23.82 -16.74
CA TRP A 97 -18.86 -23.54 -17.58
C TRP A 97 -18.67 -23.99 -19.04
N PHE A 98 -17.43 -23.94 -19.56
CA PHE A 98 -17.11 -24.33 -20.94
C PHE A 98 -17.08 -25.86 -21.17
N TRP A 99 -16.98 -26.67 -20.10
CA TRP A 99 -16.89 -28.13 -20.17
C TRP A 99 -18.22 -28.87 -19.90
N HIS A 100 -19.30 -28.14 -19.61
CA HIS A 100 -20.63 -28.68 -19.29
C HIS A 100 -21.72 -28.29 -20.30
N TRP A 101 -21.35 -28.00 -21.56
CA TRP A 101 -22.25 -27.88 -22.72
C TRP A 101 -21.71 -28.70 -23.89
#